data_AF-A0A531LB90-F1
#
_entry.id   AF-A0A531LB90-F1
#
_cell.length_a   1.000
_cell.length_b   1.000
_cell.length_c   1.000
_cell.angle_alpha   90.00
_cell.angle_beta   90.00
_cell.angle_gamma   90.00
#
_symmetry.space_group_name_H-M   'P 1'
#
loop_
_entity.id
_entity.type
_entity.pdbx_description
1 polymer ?
#
loop_
_entity_poly.entity_id
_entity_poly.type
_entity_poly.pdbx_seq_one_letter_code
_entity_poly.pdbx_strand_id
1 'polypeptide(L)'
;MPRKTLADTLAARETIYVNCAHPMCCKSTKLDIQALIDRLGRDHGSMHDDLVGLFVCSNCKAAGRQVFFTCIPDYEGRQRARSRGWKPTFEKR
;
A
#
# COMPACT_ATOMS: atom_id res chain seq x y z
N MET A 1 -15.62 8.11 -10.26
CA MET A 1 -15.05 6.81 -9.85
C MET A 1 -15.33 6.63 -8.37
N PRO A 2 -15.83 5.47 -7.91
CA PRO A 2 -16.05 5.25 -6.48
C PRO A 2 -14.70 5.39 -5.74
N ARG A 3 -14.71 6.11 -4.61
CA ARG A 3 -13.52 6.26 -3.75
C ARG A 3 -13.21 4.91 -3.12
N LYS A 4 -11.95 4.48 -3.22
CA LYS A 4 -11.48 3.24 -2.60
C LYS A 4 -11.36 3.42 -1.09
N THR A 5 -11.89 2.47 -0.32
CA THR A 5 -11.84 2.49 1.14
C THR A 5 -10.68 1.67 1.70
N LEU A 6 -10.38 1.84 2.98
CA LEU A 6 -9.44 0.97 3.70
C LEU A 6 -9.94 -0.47 3.74
N ALA A 7 -11.26 -0.69 3.87
CA ALA A 7 -11.85 -2.03 3.77
C ALA A 7 -11.61 -2.67 2.39
N ASP A 8 -11.76 -1.91 1.29
CA ASP A 8 -11.47 -2.41 -0.06
C ASP A 8 -9.99 -2.77 -0.23
N THR A 9 -9.09 -1.96 0.34
CA THR A 9 -7.64 -2.20 0.32
C THR A 9 -7.30 -3.50 1.05
N LEU A 10 -7.86 -3.70 2.24
CA LEU A 10 -7.68 -4.92 3.03
C LEU A 10 -8.25 -6.14 2.29
N ALA A 11 -9.47 -6.03 1.75
CA ALA A 11 -10.13 -7.10 1.01
C ALA A 11 -9.34 -7.48 -0.27
N ALA A 12 -8.76 -6.49 -0.95
CA ALA A 12 -7.90 -6.70 -2.12
C ALA A 12 -6.51 -7.23 -1.77
N ARG A 13 -6.18 -7.38 -0.47
CA ARG A 13 -4.87 -7.83 0.04
C ARG A 13 -3.71 -6.96 -0.49
N GLU A 14 -3.99 -5.68 -0.72
CA GLU A 14 -3.00 -4.73 -1.17
C GLU A 14 -2.07 -4.34 -0.03
N THR A 15 -0.80 -4.12 -0.36
CA THR A 15 0.17 -3.59 0.58
C THR A 15 0.44 -2.13 0.27
N ILE A 16 0.25 -1.25 1.23
CA ILE A 16 0.57 0.18 1.10
C ILE A 16 1.84 0.48 1.90
N TYR A 17 2.76 1.21 1.28
CA TYR A 17 3.90 1.82 1.94
C TYR A 17 3.71 3.34 2.01
N VAL A 18 4.08 3.93 3.14
CA VAL A 18 4.30 5.38 3.25
C VAL A 18 5.79 5.66 3.14
N ASN A 19 6.14 6.61 2.27
CA ASN A 19 7.51 6.95 1.96
C ASN A 19 7.77 8.42 2.24
N CYS A 20 8.92 8.74 2.82
CA CYS A 20 9.35 10.13 2.92
C CYS A 20 9.73 10.65 1.53
N ALA A 21 9.19 11.79 1.11
CA ALA A 21 9.53 12.39 -0.19
C ALA A 21 10.92 13.06 -0.21
N HIS A 22 11.66 13.07 0.90
CA HIS A 22 13.02 13.60 0.91
C HIS A 22 13.98 12.59 0.26
N PRO A 23 14.64 12.94 -0.88
CA PRO A 23 15.41 11.98 -1.68
C PRO A 23 16.53 11.29 -0.90
N MET A 24 17.13 11.97 0.08
CA MET A 24 18.22 11.41 0.89
C MET A 24 17.73 10.73 2.18
N CYS A 25 16.44 10.80 2.51
CA CYS A 25 15.92 10.15 3.71
C CYS A 25 15.66 8.66 3.48
N CYS A 26 15.16 8.30 2.29
CA CYS A 26 14.86 6.93 1.86
C CYS A 26 14.00 6.09 2.84
N LYS A 27 13.37 6.72 3.84
CA LYS A 27 12.54 6.02 4.81
C LYS A 27 11.23 5.61 4.14
N SER A 28 10.95 4.31 4.23
CA SER A 28 9.70 3.69 3.83
C SER A 28 9.17 2.86 4.98
N THR A 29 7.85 2.83 5.17
CA THR A 29 7.20 2.05 6.21
C THR A 29 5.97 1.38 5.63
N LYS A 30 5.87 0.06 5.82
CA LYS A 30 4.67 -0.68 5.46
C LYS A 30 3.55 -0.26 6.42
N LEU A 31 2.42 0.16 5.86
CA LEU A 31 1.25 0.49 6.65
C LEU A 31 0.53 -0.79 7.07
N ASP A 32 0.18 -0.84 8.35
CA ASP A 32 -0.76 -1.83 8.86
C ASP A 32 -2.18 -1.31 8.58
N ILE A 33 -2.80 -1.87 7.54
CA ILE A 33 -4.14 -1.47 7.11
C ILE A 33 -5.19 -1.80 8.17
N GLN A 34 -5.02 -2.89 8.93
CA GLN A 34 -5.96 -3.25 9.97
C GLN A 34 -5.90 -2.23 11.12
N ALA A 35 -4.69 -1.88 11.56
CA ALA A 35 -4.53 -0.84 12.58
C ALA A 35 -5.04 0.54 12.12
N LEU A 36 -4.97 0.84 10.82
CA LEU A 36 -5.56 2.07 10.27
C LEU A 36 -7.09 2.02 10.26
N ILE A 37 -7.68 0.87 9.91
CA ILE A 37 -9.13 0.66 10.00
C ILE A 37 -9.61 0.84 11.44
N ASP A 38 -8.89 0.27 12.41
CA ASP A 38 -9.28 0.35 13.83
C ASP A 38 -9.24 1.79 14.35
N ARG A 39 -8.42 2.67 13.74
CA ARG A 39 -8.30 4.09 14.11
C ARG A 39 -9.22 5.03 13.34
N LEU A 40 -9.41 4.80 12.04
CA LEU A 40 -10.06 5.73 11.12
C LEU A 40 -11.45 5.25 10.66
N GLY A 41 -11.75 3.97 10.85
CA GLY A 41 -12.96 3.31 10.36
C GLY A 41 -12.75 2.59 9.03
N ARG A 42 -13.59 1.57 8.80
CA ARG A 42 -13.55 0.71 7.59
C ARG A 42 -13.82 1.47 6.31
N ASP A 43 -14.75 2.42 6.37
CA ASP A 43 -15.23 3.19 5.21
C ASP A 43 -14.38 4.44 4.93
N HIS A 44 -13.31 4.65 5.69
CA HIS A 44 -12.37 5.73 5.43
C HIS A 44 -11.70 5.56 4.07
N GLY A 45 -11.48 6.66 3.35
CA GLY A 45 -10.79 6.66 2.08
C GLY A 45 -9.34 6.19 2.22
N SER A 46 -8.84 5.45 1.23
CA SER A 46 -7.48 4.90 1.23
C SER A 46 -6.57 5.52 0.16
N MET A 47 -7.00 6.61 -0.48
CA MET A 47 -6.21 7.28 -1.51
C MET A 47 -5.21 8.27 -0.89
N HIS A 48 -4.31 8.80 -1.71
CA HIS A 48 -3.27 9.74 -1.27
C HIS A 48 -3.84 10.90 -0.47
N ASP A 49 -4.86 11.59 -1.01
CA ASP A 49 -5.47 12.77 -0.38
C ASP A 49 -6.11 12.46 0.98
N ASP A 50 -6.60 11.24 1.17
CA ASP A 50 -7.23 10.80 2.42
C ASP A 50 -6.20 10.52 3.52
N LEU A 51 -4.97 10.16 3.15
CA LEU A 51 -3.94 9.69 4.08
C LEU A 51 -2.78 10.68 4.28
N VAL A 52 -2.46 11.53 3.30
CA VAL A 52 -1.24 12.36 3.31
C VAL A 52 -1.15 13.30 4.52
N GLY A 53 -2.28 13.80 5.02
CA GLY A 53 -2.33 14.67 6.19
C GLY A 53 -2.11 13.95 7.53
N LEU A 54 -2.17 12.62 7.56
CA LEU A 54 -2.04 11.82 8.78
C LEU A 54 -0.60 11.39 9.07
N PHE A 55 0.28 11.45 8.06
CA PHE A 55 1.64 10.93 8.17
C PHE A 55 2.68 12.01 7.91
N VAL A 56 3.69 12.03 8.78
CA VAL A 56 4.86 12.88 8.62
C VAL A 56 6.11 12.08 8.96
N CYS A 57 7.19 12.29 8.20
CA CYS A 57 8.48 11.70 8.54
C CYS A 57 9.05 12.39 9.78
N SER A 58 9.29 11.64 10.85
CA SER A 58 9.84 12.18 12.10
C SER A 58 11.17 12.92 11.91
N ASN A 59 12.01 12.47 10.98
CA ASN A 59 13.30 13.08 10.67
C ASN A 59 13.19 14.32 9.78
N CYS A 60 12.18 14.40 8.91
CA CYS A 60 12.06 15.45 7.88
C CYS A 60 10.91 16.43 8.13
N LYS A 61 10.16 16.27 9.22
CA LYS A 61 9.01 17.13 9.57
C LYS A 61 9.37 18.61 9.62
N ALA A 62 10.56 18.95 10.14
CA ALA A 62 11.02 20.34 10.26
C ALA A 62 11.24 21.00 8.90
N ALA A 63 11.55 20.22 7.86
CA ALA A 63 11.75 20.69 6.51
C ALA A 63 10.42 20.79 5.71
N GLY A 64 9.26 20.54 6.35
CA GLY A 64 7.95 20.62 5.72
C GLY A 64 7.74 19.66 4.54
N ARG A 65 8.54 18.58 4.47
CA ARG A 65 8.50 17.65 3.34
C ARG A 65 7.32 16.70 3.44
N GLN A 66 6.62 16.52 2.32
CA GLN A 66 5.47 15.63 2.22
C GLN A 66 5.89 14.15 2.22
N VAL A 67 4.90 13.28 2.39
CA VAL A 67 5.04 11.84 2.17
C VAL A 67 4.31 11.44 0.90
N PHE A 68 4.71 10.31 0.31
CA PHE A 68 3.98 9.70 -0.81
C PHE A 68 3.71 8.23 -0.51
N PHE A 69 2.70 7.67 -1.17
CA PHE A 69 2.29 6.29 -0.94
C PHE A 69 2.61 5.42 -2.15
N THR A 70 3.06 4.20 -1.88
CA THR A 70 3.23 3.17 -2.90
C THR A 70 2.25 2.05 -2.60
N CYS A 71 1.30 1.81 -3.50
CA CYS A 71 0.40 0.67 -3.42
C CYS A 71 0.96 -0.48 -4.26
N ILE A 72 1.14 -1.63 -3.61
CA ILE A 72 1.60 -2.87 -4.20
C ILE A 72 0.38 -3.82 -4.24
N PRO A 73 -0.10 -4.20 -5.45
CA PRO A 73 -1.14 -5.19 -5.58
C PRO A 73 -0.77 -6.56 -4.97
N ASP A 74 -1.78 -7.40 -4.70
CA ASP A 74 -1.56 -8.82 -4.36
C ASP A 74 -1.04 -9.59 -5.59
N TYR A 75 0.24 -9.37 -5.92
CA TYR A 75 0.91 -10.04 -7.03
C TYR A 75 0.92 -11.55 -6.84
N GLU A 76 1.06 -12.05 -5.61
CA GLU A 76 1.02 -13.48 -5.35
C GLU A 76 -0.36 -14.08 -5.64
N GLY A 77 -1.43 -13.46 -5.15
CA GLY A 77 -2.80 -13.90 -5.44
C GLY A 77 -3.10 -13.87 -6.93
N ARG A 78 -2.69 -12.79 -7.61
CA ARG A 78 -2.81 -12.66 -9.07
C ARG A 78 -2.01 -13.72 -9.81
N GLN A 79 -0.77 -13.98 -9.39
CA GLN A 79 0.08 -15.00 -10.00
C GLN A 79 -0.51 -16.39 -9.78
N ARG A 80 -0.94 -16.72 -8.55
CA ARG A 80 -1.63 -17.97 -8.25
C ARG A 80 -2.84 -18.17 -9.15
N ALA A 81 -3.70 -17.15 -9.31
CA ALA A 81 -4.86 -17.21 -10.18
C ALA A 81 -4.47 -17.46 -11.65
N ARG A 82 -3.46 -16.76 -12.17
CA ARG A 82 -2.94 -16.95 -13.54
C ARG A 82 -2.32 -18.33 -13.76
N SER A 83 -1.64 -18.88 -12.76
CA SER A 83 -0.92 -20.14 -12.86
C SER A 83 -1.79 -21.38 -12.59
N ARG A 84 -3.01 -21.25 -12.07
CA ARG A 84 -3.89 -22.40 -11.70
C ARG A 84 -4.09 -23.44 -12.81
N GLY A 85 -4.10 -23.02 -14.08
CA GLY A 85 -4.22 -23.92 -15.23
C GLY A 85 -2.97 -23.97 -16.11
N TRP A 86 -1.90 -23.28 -15.73
CA TRP A 86 -0.69 -23.21 -16.52
C TRP A 86 0.11 -24.50 -16.38
N LYS A 87 0.45 -25.12 -17.51
CA LYS A 87 1.37 -26.25 -17.57
C LYS A 87 2.69 -25.78 -18.18
N PRO A 88 3.84 -26.08 -17.56
CA PRO A 88 5.13 -25.82 -18.18
C PRO A 88 5.23 -26.59 -19.50
N THR A 89 5.73 -25.93 -20.54
CA THR A 89 6.00 -26.53 -21.85
C THR A 89 7.41 -27.12 -21.93
N PHE A 90 8.19 -27.01 -20.86
CA PHE A 90 9.52 -27.59 -20.73
C PHE A 90 9.47 -28.88 -19.92
N GLU A 91 10.26 -29.86 -20.34
CA GLU A 91 10.49 -31.08 -19.58
C GLU A 91 11.48 -30.81 -18.43
N LYS A 92 11.28 -31.47 -17.29
CA LYS A 92 12.28 -31.45 -16.21
C LYS A 92 13.43 -32.36 -16.63
N ARG A 93 14.65 -31.84 -16.60
CA ARG A 93 15.89 -32.61 -16.82
C ARG A 93 16.29 -33.38 -15.56
#